data_AF-A0A7Y2FIY1-F1
#
_entry.id   AF-A0A7Y2FIY1-F1
#
_cell.length_a   1.000
_cell.length_b   1.000
_cell.length_c   1.000
_cell.angle_alpha   90.00
_cell.angle_beta   90.00
_cell.angle_gamma   90.00
#
_symmetry.space_group_name_H-M   'P 1'
#
loop_
_entity.id
_entity.type
_entity.pdbx_description
1 polymer ?
#
loop_
_entity_poly.entity_id
_entity_poly.type
_entity_poly.pdbx_seq_one_letter_code
_entity_poly.pdbx_strand_id
1 'polypeptide(L)'
;MRKLFKSKSEKRLWTWVLIIVLAIFSTLFLGQPLAQLFSNQDLQAAIFLVAMAVIGVVILLHGLKVKPRKKELIIWLGIIAVYLMFFLRLGLAERSHLIEYSVLAIFIHKALLARNKNDAKIKYPALLAFIIVFLIGCFDECLQIFIPSRVFDPVDIFFNGFVSAAALFSHWGIQKLRLFRNKN
;
A
#
# COMPACT_ATOMS: atom_id res chain seq x y z
N MET A 1 24.90 22.98 1.59
CA MET A 1 24.02 22.00 2.25
C MET A 1 23.26 21.19 1.19
N ARG A 2 23.32 19.86 1.22
CA ARG A 2 22.48 19.03 0.33
C ARG A 2 21.02 19.14 0.80
N LYS A 3 20.11 19.62 -0.06
CA LYS A 3 18.67 19.62 0.25
C LYS A 3 18.19 18.18 0.48
N LEU A 4 17.47 17.94 1.57
CA LEU A 4 16.87 16.64 1.93
C LEU A 4 15.93 16.11 0.84
N PHE A 5 15.15 17.01 0.22
CA PHE A 5 14.27 16.73 -0.91
C PHE A 5 14.71 17.52 -2.14
N LYS A 6 14.62 16.91 -3.32
CA LYS A 6 14.98 17.52 -4.60
C LYS A 6 13.83 18.27 -5.26
N SER A 7 12.57 18.00 -4.88
CA SER A 7 11.39 18.73 -5.39
C SER A 7 10.26 18.86 -4.36
N LYS A 8 9.34 19.81 -4.59
CA LYS A 8 8.10 19.95 -3.80
C LYS A 8 7.23 18.69 -3.88
N SER A 9 7.20 18.04 -5.06
CA SER A 9 6.46 16.80 -5.27
C SER A 9 7.03 15.64 -4.47
N GLU A 10 8.37 15.48 -4.48
CA GLU A 10 9.07 14.49 -3.65
C GLU A 10 8.77 14.71 -2.16
N LYS A 11 8.90 15.95 -1.67
CA LYS A 11 8.61 16.29 -0.27
C LYS A 11 7.19 15.87 0.11
N ARG A 12 6.19 16.23 -0.71
CA ARG A 12 4.78 15.89 -0.47
C ARG A 12 4.56 14.37 -0.40
N LEU A 13 5.20 13.61 -1.28
CA LEU A 13 5.08 12.15 -1.28
C LEU A 13 5.70 11.53 -0.02
N TRP A 14 6.86 12.00 0.42
CA TRP A 14 7.47 11.55 1.68
C TRP A 14 6.66 11.95 2.91
N THR A 15 6.00 13.11 2.89
CA THR A 15 5.05 13.48 3.95
C THR A 15 3.89 12.49 4.01
N TRP A 16 3.33 12.08 2.87
CA TRP A 16 2.31 11.03 2.84
C TRP A 16 2.83 9.67 3.32
N VAL A 17 4.04 9.28 2.92
CA VAL A 17 4.70 8.07 3.44
C VAL A 17 4.77 8.11 4.97
N LEU A 18 5.22 9.23 5.54
CA LEU A 18 5.29 9.40 6.99
C LEU A 18 3.92 9.27 7.65
N ILE A 19 2.89 9.92 7.08
CA ILE A 19 1.51 9.83 7.60
C ILE A 19 1.02 8.38 7.56
N ILE A 20 1.27 7.65 6.46
CA ILE A 20 0.86 6.24 6.32
C ILE A 20 1.59 5.37 7.35
N VAL A 21 2.91 5.54 7.52
CA VAL A 21 3.68 4.78 8.52
C VAL A 21 3.18 5.04 9.93
N LEU A 22 2.90 6.31 10.27
CA LEU A 22 2.33 6.67 11.57
C LEU A 22 0.94 6.07 11.76
N ALA A 23 0.11 6.03 10.71
CA ALA A 23 -1.18 5.37 10.75
C ALA A 23 -1.03 3.87 11.02
N ILE A 24 -0.14 3.16 10.30
CA ILE A 24 0.14 1.74 10.52
C ILE A 24 0.61 1.51 11.97
N PHE A 25 1.61 2.23 12.45
CA PHE A 25 2.08 2.03 13.83
C PHE A 25 1.02 2.41 14.87
N SER A 26 0.12 3.34 14.58
CA SER A 26 -1.01 3.63 15.47
C SER A 26 -1.98 2.46 15.60
N THR A 27 -2.14 1.61 14.56
CA THR A 27 -3.04 0.45 14.62
C THR A 27 -2.52 -0.64 15.54
N LEU A 28 -1.20 -0.72 15.77
CA LEU A 28 -0.61 -1.61 16.77
C LEU A 28 -1.16 -1.33 18.17
N PHE A 29 -1.18 -0.05 18.56
CA PHE A 29 -1.58 0.38 19.91
C PHE A 29 -3.09 0.54 20.06
N LEU A 30 -3.77 1.02 19.01
CA LEU A 30 -5.20 1.35 19.06
C LEU A 30 -6.10 0.20 18.58
N GLY A 31 -5.56 -0.73 17.79
CA GLY A 31 -6.36 -1.77 17.14
C GLY A 31 -7.12 -2.65 18.14
N GLN A 32 -6.43 -3.20 19.14
CA GLN A 32 -7.07 -4.07 20.11
C GLN A 32 -8.00 -3.33 21.09
N PRO A 33 -7.63 -2.17 21.67
CA PRO A 33 -8.55 -1.39 22.51
C PRO A 33 -9.82 -0.97 21.76
N LEU A 34 -9.71 -0.55 20.49
CA LEU A 34 -10.87 -0.23 19.66
C LEU A 34 -11.70 -1.48 19.35
N ALA A 35 -11.07 -2.61 19.04
CA ALA A 35 -11.80 -3.86 18.83
C ALA A 35 -12.57 -4.31 20.08
N GLN A 36 -12.02 -4.10 21.28
CA GLN A 36 -12.71 -4.42 22.53
C GLN A 36 -13.89 -3.47 22.81
N LEU A 37 -13.76 -2.18 22.46
CA LEU A 37 -14.86 -1.20 22.51
C LEU A 37 -16.03 -1.60 21.59
N PHE A 38 -15.74 -2.21 20.45
CA PHE A 38 -16.76 -2.73 19.53
C PHE A 38 -16.93 -4.25 19.73
N SER A 39 -17.59 -4.65 20.81
CA SER A 39 -17.72 -6.08 21.18
C SER A 39 -18.48 -6.95 20.15
N ASN A 40 -19.17 -6.32 19.19
CA ASN A 40 -19.89 -7.01 18.13
C ASN A 40 -19.00 -7.16 16.87
N GLN A 41 -18.62 -8.40 16.56
CA GLN A 41 -17.81 -8.74 15.38
C GLN A 41 -18.50 -8.36 14.07
N ASP A 42 -19.83 -8.46 13.99
CA ASP A 42 -20.59 -8.07 12.80
C ASP A 42 -20.50 -6.57 12.55
N LEU A 43 -20.51 -5.77 13.63
CA LEU A 43 -20.36 -4.32 13.53
C LEU A 43 -18.94 -3.94 13.07
N GLN A 44 -17.90 -4.59 13.59
CA GLN A 44 -16.53 -4.39 13.13
C GLN A 44 -16.37 -4.75 11.64
N ALA A 45 -16.91 -5.90 11.24
CA ALA A 45 -16.91 -6.35 9.84
C ALA A 45 -17.68 -5.38 8.94
N ALA A 46 -18.84 -4.87 9.39
CA ALA A 46 -19.63 -3.89 8.66
C ALA A 46 -18.87 -2.56 8.47
N ILE A 47 -18.26 -2.02 9.52
CA ILE A 47 -17.44 -0.79 9.45
C ILE A 47 -16.28 -0.98 8.47
N PHE A 48 -15.60 -2.12 8.55
CA PHE A 48 -14.51 -2.47 7.63
C PHE A 48 -14.99 -2.55 6.18
N LEU A 49 -16.12 -3.21 5.92
CA LEU A 49 -16.73 -3.30 4.58
C LEU A 49 -17.16 -1.93 4.04
N VAL A 50 -17.69 -1.05 4.89
CA VAL A 50 -18.04 0.32 4.49
C VAL A 50 -16.78 1.12 4.12
N ALA A 51 -15.72 1.05 4.93
CA ALA A 51 -14.46 1.71 4.62
C ALA A 51 -13.87 1.20 3.28
N MET A 52 -13.98 -0.11 3.03
CA MET A 52 -13.59 -0.72 1.76
C MET A 52 -14.43 -0.24 0.58
N ALA A 53 -15.76 -0.19 0.75
CA ALA A 53 -16.65 0.31 -0.29
C ALA A 53 -16.32 1.76 -0.64
N VAL A 54 -16.05 2.62 0.35
CA VAL A 54 -15.64 4.01 0.13
C VAL A 54 -14.32 4.08 -0.65
N ILE A 55 -13.31 3.30 -0.27
CA ILE A 55 -12.03 3.24 -1.00
C ILE A 55 -12.25 2.76 -2.44
N GLY A 56 -13.06 1.71 -2.63
CA GLY A 56 -13.43 1.19 -3.93
C GLY A 56 -14.11 2.25 -4.81
N VAL A 57 -15.08 2.98 -4.27
CA VAL A 57 -15.76 4.09 -4.95
C VAL A 57 -14.77 5.19 -5.32
N VAL A 58 -13.88 5.59 -4.42
CA VAL A 58 -12.85 6.60 -4.71
C VAL A 58 -11.94 6.15 -5.86
N ILE A 59 -11.51 4.88 -5.87
CA ILE A 59 -10.70 4.30 -6.96
C ILE A 59 -11.48 4.32 -8.28
N LEU A 60 -12.75 3.90 -8.27
CA LEU A 60 -13.61 3.90 -9.47
C LEU A 60 -13.81 5.32 -10.02
N LEU A 61 -14.18 6.27 -9.16
CA LEU A 61 -14.37 7.68 -9.54
C LEU A 61 -13.07 8.29 -10.09
N HIS A 62 -11.93 7.96 -9.50
CA HIS A 62 -10.64 8.37 -10.03
C HIS A 62 -10.35 7.74 -11.39
N GLY A 63 -10.64 6.45 -11.56
CA GLY A 63 -10.50 5.72 -12.82
C GLY A 63 -11.34 6.33 -13.95
N LEU A 64 -12.59 6.71 -13.66
CA LEU A 64 -13.49 7.36 -14.62
C LEU A 64 -12.93 8.69 -15.14
N LYS A 65 -12.27 9.48 -14.27
CA LYS A 65 -11.60 10.73 -14.67
C LYS A 65 -10.40 10.51 -15.59
N VAL A 66 -9.74 9.35 -15.51
CA VAL A 66 -8.52 9.02 -16.27
C VAL A 66 -8.85 8.47 -17.68
N LYS A 67 -10.14 8.24 -18.01
CA LYS A 67 -10.64 7.71 -19.31
C LYS A 67 -9.84 6.51 -19.85
N PRO A 68 -9.81 5.37 -19.13
CA PRO A 68 -9.08 4.17 -19.56
C PRO A 68 -9.69 3.54 -20.82
N ARG A 69 -8.84 2.95 -21.70
CA ARG A 69 -9.30 2.17 -22.87
C ARG A 69 -9.81 0.79 -22.45
N LYS A 70 -10.61 0.12 -23.31
CA LYS A 70 -11.16 -1.23 -23.09
C LYS A 70 -10.12 -2.26 -22.62
N LYS A 71 -8.91 -2.26 -23.21
CA LYS A 71 -7.81 -3.17 -22.80
C LYS A 71 -7.28 -2.88 -21.38
N GLU A 72 -7.17 -1.60 -21.00
CA GLU A 72 -6.77 -1.22 -19.65
C GLU A 72 -7.86 -1.61 -18.64
N LEU A 73 -9.14 -1.42 -18.99
CA LEU A 73 -10.26 -1.84 -18.15
C LEU A 73 -10.25 -3.35 -17.89
N ILE A 74 -10.02 -4.18 -18.91
CA ILE A 74 -9.92 -5.65 -18.74
C ILE A 74 -8.78 -6.02 -17.79
N ILE A 75 -7.63 -5.38 -17.91
CA ILE A 75 -6.47 -5.62 -17.02
C ILE A 75 -6.79 -5.17 -15.60
N TRP A 76 -7.41 -4.00 -15.42
CA TRP A 76 -7.84 -3.53 -14.10
C TRP A 76 -8.85 -4.46 -13.46
N LEU A 77 -9.86 -4.89 -14.21
CA LEU A 77 -10.86 -5.85 -13.73
C LEU A 77 -10.23 -7.18 -13.36
N GLY A 78 -9.26 -7.67 -14.13
CA GLY A 78 -8.52 -8.89 -13.81
C GLY A 78 -7.70 -8.76 -12.52
N ILE A 79 -6.95 -7.66 -12.36
CA ILE A 79 -6.18 -7.39 -11.13
C ILE A 79 -7.14 -7.27 -9.94
N ILE A 80 -8.22 -6.51 -10.07
CA ILE A 80 -9.23 -6.34 -9.01
C ILE A 80 -9.84 -7.69 -8.65
N ALA A 81 -10.19 -8.53 -9.62
CA ALA A 81 -10.77 -9.84 -9.37
C ALA A 81 -9.80 -10.76 -8.60
N VAL A 82 -8.53 -10.81 -9.00
CA VAL A 82 -7.50 -11.59 -8.29
C VAL A 82 -7.32 -11.09 -6.86
N TYR A 83 -7.20 -9.78 -6.68
CA TYR A 83 -7.05 -9.19 -5.34
C TYR A 83 -8.30 -9.37 -4.49
N LEU A 84 -9.50 -9.30 -5.07
CA LEU A 84 -10.76 -9.55 -4.37
C LEU A 84 -10.87 -11.01 -3.93
N MET A 85 -10.56 -11.97 -4.80
CA MET A 85 -10.54 -13.39 -4.45
C MET A 85 -9.52 -13.69 -3.36
N PHE A 86 -8.32 -13.09 -3.43
CA PHE A 86 -7.30 -13.23 -2.40
C PHE A 86 -7.77 -12.62 -1.08
N PHE A 87 -8.28 -11.39 -1.11
CA PHE A 87 -8.81 -10.67 0.04
C PHE A 87 -9.92 -11.43 0.78
N LEU A 88 -10.84 -12.06 0.05
CA LEU A 88 -11.92 -12.86 0.64
C LEU A 88 -11.42 -14.12 1.38
N ARG A 89 -10.21 -14.60 1.09
CA ARG A 89 -9.58 -15.75 1.76
C ARG A 89 -8.79 -15.39 3.01
N LEU A 90 -8.50 -14.11 3.23
CA LEU A 90 -7.68 -13.62 4.32
C LEU A 90 -8.49 -13.37 5.60
N GLY A 91 -7.84 -13.42 6.76
CA GLY A 91 -8.38 -12.92 8.02
C GLY A 91 -8.40 -11.39 8.07
N LEU A 92 -8.96 -10.81 9.14
CA LEU A 92 -9.14 -9.35 9.24
C LEU A 92 -7.81 -8.58 9.29
N ALA A 93 -6.80 -9.12 9.96
CA ALA A 93 -5.48 -8.49 10.09
C ALA A 93 -4.71 -8.52 8.75
N GLU A 94 -4.74 -9.66 8.08
CA GLU A 94 -4.08 -9.83 6.78
C GLU A 94 -4.76 -8.98 5.70
N ARG A 95 -6.09 -8.78 5.80
CA ARG A 95 -6.82 -7.84 4.94
C ARG A 95 -6.40 -6.38 5.15
N SER A 96 -6.18 -5.93 6.39
CA SER A 96 -5.68 -4.57 6.63
C SER A 96 -4.25 -4.40 6.14
N HIS A 97 -3.37 -5.36 6.46
CA HIS A 97 -1.98 -5.36 6.01
C HIS A 97 -1.87 -5.31 4.47
N LEU A 98 -2.73 -6.07 3.78
CA LEU A 98 -2.80 -6.06 2.31
C LEU A 98 -2.94 -4.64 1.76
N ILE A 99 -3.77 -3.81 2.38
CA ILE A 99 -4.07 -2.46 1.90
C ILE A 99 -2.98 -1.48 2.32
N GLU A 100 -2.63 -1.51 3.61
CA GLU A 100 -1.65 -0.62 4.22
C GLU A 100 -0.30 -0.69 3.50
N TYR A 101 0.22 -1.90 3.35
CA TYR A 101 1.53 -2.13 2.73
C TYR A 101 1.50 -1.93 1.21
N SER A 102 0.37 -2.21 0.53
CA SER A 102 0.20 -1.87 -0.89
C SER A 102 0.27 -0.36 -1.13
N VAL A 103 -0.45 0.42 -0.32
CA VAL A 103 -0.48 1.88 -0.43
C VAL A 103 0.90 2.45 -0.11
N LEU A 104 1.52 2.00 0.98
CA LEU A 104 2.87 2.41 1.39
C LEU A 104 3.90 2.16 0.27
N ALA A 105 3.89 0.96 -0.32
CA ALA A 105 4.80 0.60 -1.41
C ALA A 105 4.64 1.51 -2.64
N ILE A 106 3.40 1.82 -3.04
CA ILE A 106 3.13 2.72 -4.18
C ILE A 106 3.64 4.14 -3.88
N PHE A 107 3.42 4.67 -2.66
CA PHE A 107 3.85 6.01 -2.30
C PHE A 107 5.38 6.15 -2.22
N ILE A 108 6.06 5.18 -1.61
CA ILE A 108 7.53 5.16 -1.56
C ILE A 108 8.09 5.07 -2.99
N HIS A 109 7.56 4.17 -3.82
CA HIS A 109 8.02 4.06 -5.20
C HIS A 109 7.82 5.36 -5.99
N LYS A 110 6.68 6.02 -5.85
CA LYS A 110 6.44 7.34 -6.46
C LYS A 110 7.41 8.41 -5.93
N ALA A 111 7.73 8.41 -4.63
CA ALA A 111 8.68 9.35 -4.05
C ALA A 111 10.08 9.15 -4.63
N LEU A 112 10.52 7.89 -4.77
CA LEU A 112 11.80 7.53 -5.38
C LEU A 112 11.85 7.88 -6.87
N LEU A 113 10.76 7.68 -7.62
CA LEU A 113 10.68 8.13 -9.02
C LEU A 113 10.74 9.65 -9.13
N ALA A 114 10.07 10.40 -8.26
CA ALA A 114 10.15 11.86 -8.21
C ALA A 114 11.57 12.34 -7.90
N ARG A 115 12.29 11.63 -7.03
CA ARG A 115 13.68 11.90 -6.72
C ARG A 115 14.61 11.60 -7.91
N ASN A 116 14.39 10.49 -8.61
CA ASN A 116 15.20 10.10 -9.77
C ASN A 116 15.07 11.08 -10.94
N LYS A 117 13.88 11.67 -11.13
CA LYS A 117 13.65 12.75 -12.11
C LYS A 117 14.44 14.04 -11.83
N ASN A 118 14.95 14.21 -10.61
CA ASN A 118 15.73 15.38 -10.19
C ASN A 118 17.18 14.97 -9.83
N ASP A 119 17.81 14.20 -10.72
CA ASP A 119 19.24 13.82 -10.73
C ASP A 119 19.75 12.90 -9.62
N ALA A 120 18.88 12.14 -8.95
CA ALA A 120 19.33 11.21 -7.92
C ALA A 120 19.94 9.88 -8.42
N LYS A 121 19.95 9.63 -9.73
CA LYS A 121 20.54 8.43 -10.39
C LYS A 121 20.22 7.11 -9.68
N ILE A 122 18.96 6.93 -9.25
CA ILE A 122 18.49 5.71 -8.59
C ILE A 122 18.25 4.65 -9.68
N LYS A 123 19.09 3.62 -9.70
CA LYS A 123 19.07 2.58 -10.75
C LYS A 123 17.82 1.69 -10.70
N TYR A 124 17.39 1.29 -9.49
CA TYR A 124 16.27 0.36 -9.29
C TYR A 124 15.26 0.91 -8.25
N PRO A 125 14.45 1.93 -8.60
CA PRO A 125 13.55 2.58 -7.64
C PRO A 125 12.46 1.64 -7.09
N ALA A 126 11.98 0.67 -7.87
CA ALA A 126 11.00 -0.32 -7.40
C ALA A 126 11.61 -1.30 -6.38
N LEU A 127 12.82 -1.80 -6.63
CA LEU A 127 13.52 -2.68 -5.69
C LEU A 127 13.83 -1.94 -4.38
N LEU A 128 14.28 -0.70 -4.48
CA LEU A 128 14.52 0.13 -3.30
C LEU A 128 13.22 0.40 -2.52
N ALA A 129 12.11 0.64 -3.21
CA ALA A 129 10.81 0.77 -2.55
C ALA A 129 10.42 -0.51 -1.80
N PHE A 130 10.55 -1.68 -2.46
CA PHE A 130 10.30 -2.97 -1.84
C PHE A 130 11.15 -3.17 -0.58
N ILE A 131 12.46 -2.91 -0.65
CA ILE A 131 13.37 -3.06 0.50
C ILE A 131 12.93 -2.14 1.65
N ILE A 132 12.60 -0.88 1.37
CA ILE A 132 12.17 0.05 2.43
C ILE A 132 10.87 -0.45 3.09
N VAL A 133 9.89 -0.87 2.29
CA VAL A 133 8.60 -1.36 2.82
C VAL A 133 8.80 -2.66 3.62
N PHE A 134 9.63 -3.56 3.12
CA PHE A 134 9.97 -4.80 3.82
C PHE A 134 10.63 -4.52 5.17
N LEU A 135 11.58 -3.58 5.23
CA LEU A 135 12.19 -3.15 6.49
C LEU A 135 11.20 -2.50 7.45
N ILE A 136 10.24 -1.73 6.94
CA ILE A 136 9.14 -1.18 7.77
C ILE A 136 8.29 -2.32 8.32
N GLY A 137 7.93 -3.33 7.52
CA GLY A 137 7.19 -4.50 7.97
C GLY A 137 7.95 -5.34 8.99
N CYS A 138 9.26 -5.54 8.82
CA CYS A 138 10.09 -6.16 9.84
C CYS A 138 10.07 -5.36 11.16
N PHE A 139 10.15 -4.03 11.06
CA PHE A 139 10.13 -3.18 12.24
C PHE A 139 8.77 -3.20 12.93
N ASP A 140 7.68 -3.21 12.17
CA ASP A 140 6.30 -3.35 12.65
C ASP A 140 6.14 -4.63 13.49
N GLU A 141 6.58 -5.78 12.96
CA GLU A 141 6.57 -7.05 13.70
C GLU A 141 7.48 -7.02 14.94
N CYS A 142 8.69 -6.46 14.83
CA CYS A 142 9.56 -6.29 15.98
C CYS A 142 8.93 -5.43 17.10
N LEU A 143 8.10 -4.43 16.76
CA LEU A 143 7.37 -3.65 17.76
C LEU A 143 6.32 -4.49 18.49
N GLN A 144 5.72 -5.49 17.85
CA GLN A 144 4.74 -6.37 18.47
C GLN A 144 5.32 -7.16 19.65
N ILE A 145 6.63 -7.41 19.68
CA ILE A 145 7.33 -8.06 20.82
C ILE A 145 7.07 -7.31 22.14
N PHE A 146 6.89 -5.99 22.07
CA PHE A 146 6.67 -5.15 23.24
C PHE A 146 5.19 -4.95 23.60
N ILE A 147 4.25 -5.53 22.83
CA ILE A 147 2.82 -5.35 23.00
C ILE A 147 2.21 -6.68 23.48
N PRO A 148 1.79 -6.80 24.76
CA PRO A 148 1.35 -8.07 25.34
C PRO A 148 0.16 -8.73 24.64
N SER A 149 -0.66 -7.95 23.94
CA SER A 149 -1.82 -8.43 23.20
C SER A 149 -1.52 -8.89 21.78
N ARG A 150 -0.24 -8.86 21.37
CA ARG A 150 0.23 -9.21 20.04
C ARG A 150 1.34 -10.26 20.12
N VAL A 151 1.53 -10.97 19.02
CA VAL A 151 2.51 -12.05 18.90
C VAL A 151 3.35 -11.74 17.68
N PHE A 152 4.66 -11.74 17.84
CA PHE A 152 5.59 -11.66 16.71
C PHE A 152 5.37 -12.85 15.78
N ASP A 153 4.92 -12.60 14.54
CA ASP A 153 4.72 -13.64 13.54
C ASP A 153 5.61 -13.39 12.29
N PRO A 154 6.65 -14.22 12.06
CA PRO A 154 7.45 -14.15 10.85
C PRO A 154 6.63 -14.25 9.55
N VAL A 155 5.48 -14.93 9.57
CA VAL A 155 4.60 -15.06 8.40
C VAL A 155 4.06 -13.69 7.97
N ASP A 156 3.80 -12.79 8.92
CA ASP A 156 3.33 -11.43 8.62
C ASP A 156 4.39 -10.60 7.91
N ILE A 157 5.68 -10.77 8.26
CA ILE A 157 6.80 -10.15 7.54
C ILE A 157 6.80 -10.58 6.06
N PHE A 158 6.68 -11.88 5.81
CA PHE A 158 6.66 -12.42 4.45
C PHE A 158 5.41 -11.99 3.69
N PHE A 159 4.27 -11.94 4.36
CA PHE A 159 3.00 -11.47 3.78
C PHE A 159 3.10 -10.00 3.37
N ASN A 160 3.59 -9.13 4.24
CA ASN A 160 3.80 -7.70 3.96
C ASN A 160 4.77 -7.50 2.78
N GLY A 161 5.83 -8.29 2.73
CA GLY A 161 6.74 -8.35 1.59
C GLY A 161 6.04 -8.75 0.29
N PHE A 162 5.30 -9.87 0.31
CA PHE A 162 4.57 -10.38 -0.85
C PHE A 162 3.58 -9.36 -1.41
N VAL A 163 2.76 -8.77 -0.54
CA VAL A 163 1.79 -7.72 -0.91
C VAL A 163 2.48 -6.53 -1.55
N SER A 164 3.59 -6.07 -0.96
CA SER A 164 4.35 -4.93 -1.49
C SER A 164 4.93 -5.22 -2.87
N ALA A 165 5.48 -6.43 -3.07
CA ALA A 165 5.99 -6.86 -4.37
C ALA A 165 4.87 -6.93 -5.41
N ALA A 166 3.71 -7.50 -5.05
CA ALA A 166 2.55 -7.59 -5.93
C ALA A 166 2.05 -6.20 -6.33
N ALA A 167 1.94 -5.27 -5.38
CA ALA A 167 1.51 -3.89 -5.65
C ALA A 167 2.47 -3.16 -6.59
N LEU A 168 3.79 -3.30 -6.37
CA LEU A 168 4.82 -2.71 -7.23
C LEU A 168 4.82 -3.30 -8.64
N PHE A 169 4.65 -4.62 -8.76
CA PHE A 169 4.58 -5.32 -10.04
C PHE A 169 3.35 -4.87 -10.85
N SER A 170 2.18 -4.86 -10.23
CA SER A 170 0.95 -4.34 -10.84
C SER A 170 1.12 -2.88 -11.28
N HIS A 171 1.70 -2.04 -10.42
CA HIS A 171 1.94 -0.63 -10.74
C HIS A 171 2.89 -0.45 -11.94
N TRP A 172 3.98 -1.21 -11.98
CA TRP A 172 4.95 -1.19 -13.07
C TRP A 172 4.33 -1.66 -14.40
N GLY A 173 3.59 -2.77 -14.38
CA GLY A 173 2.90 -3.30 -15.57
C GLY A 173 1.98 -2.26 -16.21
N ILE A 174 1.21 -1.55 -15.39
CA ILE A 174 0.32 -0.46 -15.85
C ILE A 174 1.11 0.72 -16.43
N GLN A 175 2.21 1.14 -15.78
CA GLN A 175 3.04 2.23 -16.31
C GLN A 175 3.62 1.86 -17.69
N LYS A 176 4.10 0.63 -17.86
CA LYS A 176 4.67 0.16 -19.12
C LYS A 176 3.63 0.20 -20.24
N LEU A 177 2.40 -0.25 -19.98
CA LEU A 177 1.29 -0.18 -20.94
C LEU A 177 0.98 1.26 -21.37
N ARG A 178 0.97 2.20 -20.42
CA ARG A 178 0.75 3.63 -20.71
C ARG A 178 1.88 4.26 -21.53
N LEU A 179 3.12 3.82 -21.33
CA LEU A 179 4.27 4.29 -22.11
C LEU A 179 4.24 3.75 -23.54
N PHE A 180 3.89 2.46 -23.74
CA PHE A 180 3.68 1.91 -25.09
C PHE A 180 2.57 2.65 -25.84
N ARG A 181 1.51 3.05 -25.15
CA ARG A 181 0.42 3.86 -25.71
C ARG A 181 0.89 5.23 -26.21
N ASN A 182 1.77 5.93 -25.49
CA ASN A 182 2.20 7.28 -25.89
C ASN A 182 3.21 7.29 -27.05
N LYS A 183 3.72 6.12 -27.46
CA LYS A 183 4.66 5.98 -28.59
C LYS A 183 3.99 5.57 -29.90
N ASN A 184 2.72 5.13 -29.86
CA ASN A 184 1.92 4.69 -31.01
C ASN A 184 0.72 5.63 -31.21
#